data_AF-A0A7X6QZF0-F1
#
_entry.id   AF-A0A7X6QZF0-F1
#
_cell.length_a   1.000
_cell.length_b   1.000
_cell.length_c   1.000
_cell.angle_alpha   90.00
_cell.angle_beta   90.00
_cell.angle_gamma   90.00
#
_symmetry.space_group_name_H-M   'P 1'
#
loop_
_entity.id
_entity.type
_entity.pdbx_description
1 polymer ?
#
loop_
_entity_poly.entity_id
_entity_poly.type
_entity_poly.pdbx_seq_one_letter_code
_entity_poly.pdbx_strand_id
1 'polypeptide(L)'
;MLPEELDVSLLAGLAVIEVGCRQAWPFLALIDQRGEREVRLYFDTDMRVEGEGGGGFSQEDAGLLAALGKVLNCAIERAHIAASGDLRVDFSDGYVLEASGQGNSATTVAPWWFGLVSDPPPVPAHRVNGRHESKVCRARSATAFERAGARRRVGPTPQQPTEFG
;
A
#
# COMPACT_ATOMS: atom_id res chain seq x y z
N MET A 1 21.77 4.73 4.01
CA MET A 1 20.57 5.46 4.46
C MET A 1 19.42 4.49 4.28
N LEU A 2 18.70 4.14 5.36
CA LEU A 2 17.42 3.44 5.19
C LEU A 2 16.53 4.38 4.38
N PRO A 3 15.94 3.93 3.26
CA PRO A 3 15.09 4.81 2.49
C PRO A 3 14.00 5.35 3.41
N GLU A 4 13.59 6.58 3.17
CA GLU A 4 12.48 7.27 3.83
C GLU A 4 11.13 6.52 3.67
N GLU A 5 11.16 5.36 3.01
CA GLU A 5 10.18 4.28 3.01
C GLU A 5 10.13 3.58 4.39
N LEU A 6 9.48 4.19 5.39
CA LEU A 6 8.76 3.53 6.51
C LEU A 6 8.47 4.45 7.71
N ASP A 7 8.48 5.78 7.56
CA ASP A 7 7.91 6.64 8.60
C ASP A 7 6.38 6.55 8.55
N VAL A 8 5.80 5.93 9.59
CA VAL A 8 4.36 5.76 9.77
C VAL A 8 3.62 7.10 9.75
N SER A 9 4.28 8.17 10.17
CA SER A 9 3.72 9.53 10.15
C SER A 9 3.37 9.99 8.73
N LEU A 10 4.00 9.43 7.70
CA LEU A 10 3.74 9.73 6.28
C LEU A 10 2.45 9.09 5.74
N LEU A 11 1.71 8.35 6.57
CA LEU A 11 0.36 7.89 6.24
C LEU A 11 -0.70 8.95 6.48
N ALA A 12 -0.43 9.93 7.34
CA ALA A 12 -1.37 11.01 7.59
C ALA A 12 -1.65 11.78 6.29
N GLY A 13 -2.95 12.00 6.01
CA GLY A 13 -3.42 12.64 4.79
C GLY A 13 -3.65 11.71 3.59
N LEU A 14 -3.31 10.42 3.69
CA LEU A 14 -3.69 9.42 2.67
C LEU A 14 -5.13 8.92 2.90
N ALA A 15 -5.79 8.46 1.85
CA ALA A 15 -7.11 7.84 1.92
C ALA A 15 -7.09 6.38 1.48
N VAL A 16 -7.92 5.54 2.10
CA VAL A 16 -8.06 4.14 1.74
C VAL A 16 -8.90 4.00 0.47
N ILE A 17 -8.32 3.44 -0.59
CA ILE A 17 -9.01 3.24 -1.89
C ILE A 17 -9.32 1.77 -2.17
N GLU A 18 -8.63 0.85 -1.51
CA GLU A 18 -8.85 -0.58 -1.67
C GLU A 18 -8.57 -1.30 -0.36
N VAL A 19 -9.38 -2.32 -0.09
CA VAL A 19 -9.14 -3.30 0.95
C VAL A 19 -9.13 -4.66 0.28
N GLY A 20 -8.10 -5.46 0.54
CA GLY A 20 -7.97 -6.76 -0.10
C GLY A 20 -7.11 -7.73 0.68
N CYS A 21 -6.88 -8.89 0.07
CA CYS A 21 -5.92 -9.87 0.56
C CYS A 21 -5.03 -10.30 -0.61
N ARG A 22 -3.71 -10.32 -0.37
CA ARG A 22 -2.73 -10.81 -1.34
C ARG A 22 -2.05 -12.04 -0.75
N GLN A 23 -2.26 -13.20 -1.38
CA GLN A 23 -1.88 -14.50 -0.83
C GLN A 23 -2.59 -14.76 0.50
N ALA A 24 -1.92 -14.52 1.63
CA ALA A 24 -2.47 -14.67 2.98
C ALA A 24 -2.48 -13.35 3.77
N TRP A 25 -2.06 -12.23 3.16
CA TRP A 25 -1.90 -10.96 3.85
C TRP A 25 -2.99 -9.96 3.47
N PRO A 26 -3.87 -9.61 4.43
CA PRO A 26 -4.74 -8.45 4.31
C PRO A 26 -3.94 -7.19 4.03
N PHE A 27 -4.51 -6.26 3.26
CA PHE A 27 -3.89 -4.97 2.98
C PHE A 27 -4.89 -3.83 2.84
N LEU A 28 -4.39 -2.62 3.08
CA LEU A 28 -5.02 -1.36 2.69
C LEU A 28 -4.19 -0.73 1.56
N ALA A 29 -4.82 -0.43 0.42
CA ALA A 29 -4.21 0.46 -0.57
C ALA A 29 -4.60 1.89 -0.25
N LEU A 30 -3.58 2.74 -0.17
CA LEU A 30 -3.67 4.12 0.28
C LEU A 30 -3.20 5.03 -0.84
N ILE A 31 -3.91 6.14 -1.05
CA ILE A 31 -3.52 7.15 -2.03
C ILE A 31 -3.50 8.54 -1.40
N ASP A 32 -2.60 9.40 -1.85
CA ASP A 32 -2.65 10.80 -1.47
C ASP A 32 -3.78 11.55 -2.18
N GLN A 33 -4.16 12.73 -1.66
CA GLN A 33 -5.27 13.52 -2.22
C GLN A 33 -5.05 13.96 -3.67
N ARG A 34 -3.79 13.97 -4.14
CA ARG A 34 -3.45 14.34 -5.52
C ARG A 34 -3.47 13.16 -6.47
N GLY A 35 -3.54 11.92 -5.97
CA GLY A 35 -3.43 10.71 -6.78
C GLY A 35 -2.03 10.44 -7.30
N GLU A 36 -1.01 11.08 -6.73
CA GLU A 36 0.38 11.02 -7.17
C GLU A 36 1.17 9.92 -6.45
N ARG A 37 0.72 9.51 -5.26
CA ARG A 37 1.40 8.50 -4.43
C ARG A 37 0.42 7.43 -3.97
N GLU A 38 0.69 6.19 -4.39
CA GLU A 38 0.03 5.00 -3.88
C GLU A 38 0.98 4.17 -3.01
N VAL A 39 0.50 3.75 -1.84
CA VAL A 39 1.21 2.86 -0.90
C VAL A 39 0.27 1.76 -0.46
N ARG A 40 0.79 0.55 -0.30
CA ARG A 40 0.05 -0.54 0.33
C ARG A 40 0.60 -0.83 1.71
N LEU A 41 -0.29 -0.86 2.70
CA LEU A 41 0.00 -1.32 4.05
C LEU A 41 -0.50 -2.77 4.18
N TYR A 42 0.41 -3.69 4.41
CA TYR A 42 0.14 -5.11 4.58
C TYR A 42 0.19 -5.52 6.05
N PHE A 43 -0.56 -6.57 6.40
CA PHE A 43 -0.63 -7.11 7.75
C PHE A 43 -0.40 -8.62 7.75
N ASP A 44 0.43 -9.09 8.67
CA ASP A 44 0.70 -10.50 8.96
C ASP A 44 0.73 -10.69 10.48
N THR A 45 -0.31 -10.17 11.13
CA THR A 45 -0.48 -10.15 12.59
C THR A 45 -1.94 -9.96 12.96
N ASP A 46 -2.22 -9.98 14.27
CA ASP A 46 -3.53 -9.68 14.83
C ASP A 46 -3.84 -8.19 14.71
N MET A 47 -5.09 -7.90 14.41
CA MET A 47 -5.60 -6.56 14.18
C MET A 47 -6.89 -6.31 14.93
N ARG A 48 -7.23 -5.05 15.11
CA ARG A 48 -8.50 -4.63 15.69
C ARG A 48 -8.97 -3.38 14.99
N VAL A 49 -10.22 -3.37 14.55
CA VAL A 49 -10.88 -2.16 14.06
C VAL A 49 -11.89 -1.72 15.11
N GLU A 50 -11.58 -0.64 15.82
CA GLU A 50 -12.50 0.00 16.77
C GLU A 50 -13.44 0.97 16.04
N GLY A 51 -14.69 1.05 16.52
CA GLY A 51 -15.81 1.80 15.92
C GLY A 51 -17.15 1.14 16.27
N GLU A 52 -18.21 1.40 15.51
CA GLU A 52 -19.49 0.69 15.71
C GLU A 52 -19.34 -0.82 15.44
N GLY A 53 -19.48 -1.62 16.51
CA GLY A 53 -19.40 -3.08 16.46
C GLY A 53 -18.00 -3.63 16.19
N GLY A 54 -16.94 -2.93 16.61
CA GLY A 54 -15.54 -3.37 16.46
C GLY A 54 -15.17 -4.58 17.33
N GLY A 55 -14.32 -5.45 16.81
CA GLY A 55 -13.77 -6.65 17.48
C GLY A 55 -12.29 -6.84 17.14
N GLY A 56 -11.58 -7.65 17.93
CA GLY A 56 -10.24 -8.12 17.56
C GLY A 56 -10.34 -9.26 16.55
N PHE A 57 -9.41 -9.29 15.60
CA PHE A 57 -9.37 -10.22 14.48
C PHE A 57 -7.95 -10.76 14.28
N SER A 58 -7.83 -12.07 14.11
CA SER A 58 -6.68 -12.72 13.49
C SER A 58 -6.72 -12.55 11.97
N GLN A 59 -5.56 -12.62 11.32
CA GLN A 59 -5.43 -12.55 9.85
C GLN A 59 -6.25 -13.60 9.10
N GLU A 60 -6.57 -14.73 9.74
CA GLU A 60 -7.36 -15.82 9.15
C GLU A 60 -8.88 -15.69 9.40
N ASP A 61 -9.31 -14.67 10.15
CA ASP A 61 -10.71 -14.53 10.51
C ASP A 61 -11.57 -14.14 9.30
N ALA A 62 -12.64 -14.90 9.05
CA ALA A 62 -13.56 -14.68 7.94
C ALA A 62 -14.21 -13.28 7.96
N GLY A 63 -14.32 -12.66 9.14
CA GLY A 63 -14.88 -11.30 9.32
C GLY A 63 -13.89 -10.16 9.09
N LEU A 64 -12.59 -10.45 8.96
CA LEU A 64 -11.54 -9.43 8.95
C LEU A 64 -11.66 -8.47 7.76
N LEU A 65 -11.84 -8.98 6.53
CA LEU A 65 -11.95 -8.12 5.35
C LEU A 65 -13.21 -7.24 5.41
N ALA A 66 -14.31 -7.74 6.00
CA ALA A 66 -15.50 -6.94 6.22
C ALA A 66 -15.26 -5.84 7.27
N ALA A 67 -14.48 -6.13 8.31
CA ALA A 67 -14.09 -5.14 9.32
C ALA A 67 -13.17 -4.06 8.74
N LEU A 68 -12.15 -4.45 7.94
CA LEU A 68 -11.29 -3.50 7.24
C LEU A 68 -12.06 -2.71 6.17
N GLY A 69 -13.08 -3.32 5.54
CA GLY A 69 -13.96 -2.63 4.60
C GLY A 69 -14.69 -1.42 5.19
N LYS A 70 -14.83 -1.33 6.51
CA LYS A 70 -15.42 -0.16 7.19
C LYS A 70 -14.57 1.10 7.06
N VAL A 71 -13.27 0.97 6.83
CA VAL A 71 -12.36 2.11 6.65
C VAL A 71 -12.14 2.47 5.17
N LEU A 72 -12.85 1.80 4.25
CA LEU A 72 -12.79 2.12 2.82
C LEU A 72 -13.34 3.54 2.57
N ASN A 73 -12.61 4.32 1.76
CA ASN A 73 -12.83 5.74 1.50
C ASN A 73 -12.59 6.69 2.70
N CYS A 74 -12.13 6.19 3.84
CA CYS A 74 -11.76 7.05 4.96
C CYS A 74 -10.35 7.63 4.75
N ALA A 75 -10.15 8.88 5.17
CA ALA A 75 -8.83 9.51 5.23
C ALA A 75 -8.14 9.16 6.55
N ILE A 76 -6.82 8.99 6.53
CA ILE A 76 -6.00 8.83 7.73
C ILE A 76 -5.72 10.21 8.31
N GLU A 77 -6.21 10.48 9.51
CA GLU A 77 -5.92 11.73 10.22
C GLU A 77 -4.56 11.65 10.92
N ARG A 78 -4.27 10.48 11.49
CA ARG A 78 -3.04 10.25 12.25
C ARG A 78 -2.64 8.79 12.18
N ALA A 79 -1.34 8.55 12.07
CA ALA A 79 -0.77 7.23 12.23
C ALA A 79 0.50 7.33 13.08
N HIS A 80 0.68 6.37 13.99
CA HIS A 80 1.84 6.34 14.87
C HIS A 80 2.07 4.92 15.41
N ILE A 81 3.26 4.70 15.96
CA ILE A 81 3.57 3.50 16.74
C ILE A 81 3.31 3.81 18.21
N ALA A 82 2.40 3.05 18.83
CA ALA A 82 2.10 3.13 20.24
C ALA A 82 3.30 2.69 21.09
N ALA A 83 3.29 3.02 22.38
CA ALA A 83 4.37 2.62 23.29
C ALA A 83 4.53 1.09 23.43
N SER A 84 3.47 0.32 23.14
CA SER A 84 3.49 -1.15 23.06
C SER A 84 4.25 -1.69 21.83
N GLY A 85 4.51 -0.84 20.83
CA GLY A 85 5.04 -1.22 19.53
C GLY A 85 3.95 -1.45 18.48
N ASP A 86 2.68 -1.36 18.85
CA ASP A 86 1.55 -1.56 17.92
C ASP A 86 1.40 -0.37 16.97
N LEU A 87 1.02 -0.67 15.73
CA LEU A 87 0.65 0.35 14.77
C LEU A 87 -0.78 0.81 15.06
N ARG A 88 -0.97 2.12 15.25
CA ARG A 88 -2.29 2.74 15.40
C ARG A 88 -2.54 3.75 14.30
N VAL A 89 -3.70 3.60 13.64
CA VAL A 89 -4.17 4.47 12.55
C VAL A 89 -5.55 4.99 12.91
N ASP A 90 -5.66 6.31 13.08
CA ASP A 90 -6.90 7.02 13.35
C ASP A 90 -7.46 7.58 12.02
N PHE A 91 -8.70 7.26 11.69
CA PHE A 91 -9.38 7.66 10.46
C PHE A 91 -10.39 8.79 10.68
N SER A 92 -10.68 9.56 9.62
CA SER A 92 -11.58 10.73 9.62
C SER A 92 -12.99 10.45 10.12
N ASP A 93 -13.45 9.21 9.96
CA ASP A 93 -14.82 8.80 10.27
C ASP A 93 -14.93 8.22 11.69
N GLY A 94 -13.89 8.42 12.52
CA GLY A 94 -13.85 7.98 13.92
C GLY A 94 -13.46 6.51 14.11
N TYR A 95 -13.16 5.79 13.03
CA TYR A 95 -12.59 4.44 13.12
C TYR A 95 -11.13 4.49 13.56
N VAL A 96 -10.71 3.43 14.25
CA VAL A 96 -9.31 3.23 14.63
C VAL A 96 -8.91 1.82 14.23
N LEU A 97 -7.83 1.70 13.46
CA LEU A 97 -7.18 0.41 13.23
C LEU A 97 -5.95 0.31 14.14
N GLU A 98 -5.89 -0.79 14.89
CA GLU A 98 -4.72 -1.19 15.64
C GLU A 98 -4.20 -2.50 15.06
N ALA A 99 -2.91 -2.58 14.75
CA ALA A 99 -2.24 -3.80 14.32
C ALA A 99 -1.07 -4.08 15.28
N SER A 100 -0.99 -5.32 15.76
CA SER A 100 0.04 -5.70 16.73
C SER A 100 1.45 -5.49 16.15
N GLY A 101 2.33 -4.90 16.96
CA GLY A 101 3.75 -4.79 16.65
C GLY A 101 4.52 -6.09 16.81
N GLN A 102 3.88 -7.12 17.35
CA GLN A 102 4.42 -8.46 17.56
C GLN A 102 3.81 -9.43 16.57
N GLY A 103 4.59 -10.40 16.11
CA GLY A 103 4.07 -11.50 15.32
C GLY A 103 3.28 -12.50 16.19
N ASN A 104 2.32 -13.19 15.57
CA ASN A 104 1.61 -14.32 16.14
C ASN A 104 2.18 -15.65 15.58
N SER A 105 1.52 -16.78 15.83
CA SER A 105 1.96 -18.09 15.34
C SER A 105 1.85 -18.27 13.82
N ALA A 106 1.05 -17.43 13.15
CA ALA A 106 0.86 -17.43 11.71
C ALA A 106 1.76 -16.41 10.99
N THR A 107 2.39 -15.48 11.71
CA THR A 107 3.30 -14.49 11.13
C THR A 107 4.49 -15.16 10.44
N THR A 108 4.63 -14.87 9.16
CA THR A 108 5.67 -15.37 8.25
C THR A 108 6.74 -14.34 7.91
N VAL A 109 6.40 -13.05 8.00
CA VAL A 109 7.30 -11.91 7.69
C VAL A 109 7.32 -10.89 8.83
N ALA A 110 7.20 -9.59 8.53
CA ALA A 110 7.00 -8.54 9.54
C ALA A 110 5.51 -8.46 9.92
N PRO A 111 5.15 -8.12 11.18
CA PRO A 111 3.76 -8.01 11.61
C PRO A 111 2.92 -7.08 10.73
N TRP A 112 3.55 -6.01 10.24
CA TRP A 112 3.01 -5.13 9.22
C TRP A 112 4.16 -4.44 8.48
N TRP A 113 3.93 -4.02 7.23
CA TRP A 113 4.93 -3.32 6.42
C TRP A 113 4.29 -2.53 5.28
N PHE A 114 5.04 -1.58 4.72
CA PHE A 114 4.68 -0.90 3.48
C PHE A 114 5.26 -1.65 2.28
N GLY A 115 4.47 -1.79 1.24
CA GLY A 115 4.95 -2.19 -0.08
C GLY A 115 4.57 -1.15 -1.12
N LEU A 116 5.44 -0.94 -2.11
CA LEU A 116 5.00 -0.29 -3.35
C LEU A 116 4.07 -1.26 -4.09
N VAL A 117 3.26 -0.71 -5.00
CA VAL A 117 2.27 -1.46 -5.81
C VAL A 117 2.90 -2.66 -6.54
N SER A 118 4.22 -2.65 -6.75
CA SER A 118 5.01 -3.70 -7.42
C SER A 118 5.90 -4.56 -6.51
N ASP A 119 5.98 -4.30 -5.20
CA ASP A 119 6.97 -4.98 -4.36
C ASP A 119 6.50 -6.35 -3.84
N PRO A 120 7.42 -7.33 -3.77
CA PRO A 120 7.25 -8.52 -2.95
C PRO A 120 7.39 -8.17 -1.45
N PRO A 121 6.86 -9.00 -0.54
CA PRO A 121 7.00 -8.78 0.90
C PRO A 121 8.47 -8.70 1.33
N PRO A 122 8.81 -7.92 2.37
CA PRO A 122 10.15 -7.89 2.93
C PRO A 122 10.48 -9.25 3.54
N VAL A 123 11.64 -9.79 3.15
CA VAL A 123 12.16 -11.02 3.77
C VAL A 123 12.64 -10.66 5.18
N PRO A 124 12.26 -11.40 6.23
CA PRO A 124 12.68 -11.08 7.58
C PRO A 124 14.21 -11.08 7.69
N ALA A 125 14.76 -10.01 8.26
CA ALA A 125 16.18 -9.89 8.54
C ALA A 125 16.56 -10.85 9.69
N HIS A 126 16.89 -12.08 9.30
CA HIS A 126 17.71 -13.06 9.99
C HIS A 126 17.15 -13.90 11.15
N ARG A 127 17.23 -15.23 10.95
CA ARG A 127 17.90 -16.14 11.90
C ARG A 127 19.29 -16.47 11.34
N VAL A 128 20.30 -15.62 11.60
CA VAL A 128 21.71 -15.96 11.31
C VAL A 128 22.15 -17.00 12.34
N ASN A 129 22.17 -18.26 11.95
CA ASN A 129 23.16 -19.20 12.47
C ASN A 129 24.14 -19.47 11.33
N GLY A 130 25.41 -19.17 11.58
CA GLY A 130 26.40 -18.96 10.53
C GLY A 130 26.66 -20.16 9.62
N ARG A 131 26.78 -19.88 8.32
CA ARG A 131 27.89 -20.36 7.48
C ARG A 131 27.87 -19.61 6.15
N HIS A 132 29.06 -19.17 5.74
CA HIS A 132 29.34 -18.76 4.37
C HIS A 132 28.81 -19.81 3.38
N GLU A 133 28.15 -19.38 2.30
CA GLU A 133 28.76 -19.37 0.96
C GLU A 133 27.87 -18.62 -0.04
N SER A 134 28.55 -17.83 -0.87
CA SER A 134 28.02 -16.98 -1.95
C SER A 134 27.35 -17.78 -3.06
N LYS A 135 26.26 -17.24 -3.63
CA LYS A 135 26.02 -17.31 -5.09
C LYS A 135 25.06 -16.21 -5.56
N VAL A 136 25.71 -15.25 -6.22
CA VAL A 136 25.25 -14.33 -7.27
C VAL A 136 23.93 -14.72 -7.95
N CYS A 137 22.97 -13.80 -7.95
CA CYS A 137 22.07 -13.56 -9.07
C CYS A 137 21.98 -12.04 -9.32
N ARG A 138 22.75 -11.57 -10.32
CA ARG A 138 22.52 -10.28 -10.96
C ARG A 138 21.23 -10.38 -11.78
N ALA A 139 20.26 -9.52 -11.55
CA ALA A 139 19.28 -9.15 -12.57
C ALA A 139 19.48 -7.67 -12.89
N ARG A 140 19.85 -7.41 -14.15
CA ARG A 140 20.13 -6.09 -14.72
C ARG A 140 18.83 -5.34 -14.98
N SER A 141 18.90 -4.02 -14.77
CA SER A 141 17.94 -3.01 -15.20
C SER A 141 17.64 -3.06 -16.71
N ALA A 142 16.42 -2.70 -17.08
CA ALA A 142 16.10 -2.20 -18.42
C ALA A 142 15.08 -1.05 -18.32
N THR A 143 15.62 0.16 -18.31
CA THR A 143 14.95 1.41 -18.65
C THR A 143 14.61 1.38 -20.14
N ALA A 144 13.40 1.76 -20.53
CA ALA A 144 13.10 2.11 -21.93
C ALA A 144 12.20 3.35 -21.96
N PHE A 145 12.86 4.49 -22.14
CA PHE A 145 12.28 5.77 -22.49
C PHE A 145 12.78 6.07 -23.90
N GLU A 146 11.90 6.14 -24.90
CA GLU A 146 12.27 6.74 -26.18
C GLU A 146 11.09 7.43 -26.86
N ARG A 147 11.31 8.74 -27.10
CA ARG A 147 10.53 9.66 -27.92
C ARG A 147 11.02 9.58 -29.37
N ALA A 148 10.12 9.54 -30.34
CA ALA A 148 10.26 10.12 -31.69
C ALA A 148 8.90 10.00 -32.41
N GLY A 149 8.40 10.92 -33.24
CA GLY A 149 8.96 12.14 -33.77
C GLY A 149 7.91 12.88 -34.62
N ALA A 150 8.06 14.19 -34.72
CA ALA A 150 7.25 15.08 -35.53
C ALA A 150 7.61 14.98 -37.02
N ARG A 151 6.63 15.03 -37.93
CA ARG A 151 6.78 15.58 -39.28
C ARG A 151 5.52 16.33 -39.73
N ARG A 152 5.72 17.63 -39.99
CA ARG A 152 4.82 18.53 -40.73
C ARG A 152 4.70 18.09 -42.20
N ARG A 153 3.53 18.28 -42.81
CA ARG A 153 3.40 18.75 -44.19
C ARG A 153 2.26 19.77 -44.32
N VAL A 154 2.54 20.75 -45.16
CA VAL A 154 1.82 21.97 -45.52
C VAL A 154 0.62 21.65 -46.44
N GLY A 155 -0.42 22.50 -46.43
CA GLY A 155 -1.69 22.38 -47.18
C GLY A 155 -1.60 22.45 -48.72
N PRO A 156 -2.70 22.76 -49.46
CA PRO A 156 -3.51 23.98 -49.27
C PRO A 156 -5.06 23.86 -49.43
N THR A 157 -5.76 24.77 -48.74
CA THR A 157 -6.93 25.67 -49.06
C THR A 157 -8.18 25.18 -49.89
N PRO A 158 -9.29 25.95 -50.01
CA PRO A 158 -10.60 25.62 -49.40
C PRO A 158 -11.78 25.45 -50.41
N GLN A 159 -12.91 24.89 -49.98
CA GLN A 159 -14.21 25.17 -50.60
C GLN A 159 -15.30 25.32 -49.52
N GLN A 160 -15.91 26.51 -49.47
CA GLN A 160 -17.24 26.75 -48.88
C GLN A 160 -18.33 26.46 -49.95
N PRO A 161 -19.62 26.76 -49.71
CA PRO A 161 -20.57 26.08 -48.83
C PRO A 161 -21.74 25.50 -49.68
N THR A 162 -22.62 24.69 -49.11
CA THR A 162 -23.95 24.49 -49.72
C THR A 162 -25.00 24.41 -48.63
N GLU A 163 -26.00 25.28 -48.78
CA GLU A 163 -27.19 25.42 -47.99
C GLU A 163 -28.15 24.22 -48.15
N PHE A 164 -29.19 24.25 -47.33
CA PHE A 164 -30.50 23.57 -47.40
C PHE A 164 -30.77 22.40 -46.45
N GLY A 165 -31.76 22.69 -45.60
CA GLY A 165 -32.47 21.82 -44.67
C GLY A 165 -33.46 22.70 -43.91
#